data_AF-A0A4U5MTU5-F1
#
_entry.id   AF-A0A4U5MTU5-F1
#
_cell.length_a   1.000
_cell.length_b   1.000
_cell.length_c   1.000
_cell.angle_alpha   90.00
_cell.angle_beta   90.00
_cell.angle_gamma   90.00
#
_symmetry.space_group_name_H-M   'P 1'
#
loop_
_entity.id
_entity.type
_entity.pdbx_description
1 polymer ?
#
loop_
_entity_poly.entity_id
_entity_poly.type
_entity_poly.pdbx_seq_one_letter_code
_entity_poly.pdbx_strand_id
1 'polypeptide(L)'
;MSCLINDYILCDLLSMCNRHDHQAIEATDSNWRSILHSVQAQKPVFNAYFWISQDSLSYNFCDEATAMLNNHEHLKSLSKQQIKNVKTLHLGGEFYCDPYSSAAKNAKTIEEGEFPQFPNLQVHCLHTDAALDQLIGRIPLNFRHVFISDADLEDLPNTVFLNQVLKSDALKSLELDDVKLSLQTWTEVGNFLKSAQWETLKHQDYEDDQAKNLQMDSAILEFFEAWKKDSEPKQKSAILGMRPNRDWCQLMEHFERLAKKIEDDQDVVFEISHEQKDRKAVASFINRLRNVKNGVQDDNCTVLEISFERF
;
A
#
# COMPACT_ATOMS: atom_id res chain seq x y z
N MET A 1 40.18 24.92 -7.38
CA MET A 1 39.16 24.98 -8.43
C MET A 1 37.88 24.40 -7.86
N SER A 2 37.02 25.27 -7.34
CA SER A 2 35.70 24.93 -6.80
C SER A 2 34.70 24.95 -7.95
N CYS A 3 34.45 23.79 -8.56
CA CYS A 3 33.23 23.64 -9.37
C CYS A 3 32.06 23.75 -8.40
N LEU A 4 31.46 24.94 -8.31
CA LEU A 4 30.22 25.20 -7.60
C LEU A 4 29.14 24.38 -8.31
N ILE A 5 28.93 23.15 -7.84
CA ILE A 5 27.63 22.51 -8.01
C ILE A 5 26.64 23.51 -7.42
N ASN A 6 25.65 23.92 -8.22
CA ASN A 6 24.60 24.81 -7.77
C ASN A 6 24.01 24.24 -6.47
N ASP A 7 23.91 25.06 -5.41
CA ASP A 7 23.42 24.61 -4.11
C ASP A 7 22.10 23.85 -4.23
N TYR A 8 21.19 24.24 -5.14
CA TYR A 8 19.96 23.50 -5.40
C TYR A 8 20.19 22.07 -5.91
N ILE A 9 21.11 21.90 -6.87
CA ILE A 9 21.47 20.58 -7.42
C ILE A 9 22.14 19.74 -6.34
N LEU A 10 22.96 20.35 -5.49
CA LEU A 10 23.60 19.67 -4.38
C LEU A 10 22.57 19.22 -3.33
N CYS A 11 21.62 20.08 -2.97
CA CYS A 11 20.50 19.75 -2.09
C CYS A 11 19.69 18.57 -2.63
N ASP A 12 19.33 18.60 -3.92
CA ASP A 12 18.55 17.53 -4.55
C ASP A 12 19.34 16.21 -4.57
N LEU A 13 20.62 16.23 -4.94
CA LEU A 13 21.47 15.03 -4.92
C LEU A 13 21.60 14.43 -3.51
N LEU A 14 21.83 15.26 -2.49
CA LEU A 14 21.94 14.82 -1.11
C LEU A 14 20.61 14.26 -0.56
N SER A 15 19.47 14.78 -1.02
CA SER A 15 18.15 14.29 -0.65
C SER A 15 17.82 12.91 -1.24
N MET A 16 18.52 12.52 -2.32
CA MET A 16 18.33 11.24 -3.02
C MET A 16 19.32 10.15 -2.58
N CYS A 17 20.33 10.49 -1.78
CA CYS A 17 21.31 9.52 -1.26
C CYS A 17 20.67 8.52 -0.29
N ASN A 18 21.15 7.27 -0.32
CA ASN A 18 20.69 6.24 0.62
C ASN A 18 21.38 6.39 2.00
N ARG A 19 20.93 5.58 2.98
CA ARG A 19 21.46 5.58 4.35
C ARG A 19 22.98 5.42 4.44
N HIS A 20 23.56 4.51 3.65
CA HIS A 20 25.00 4.23 3.69
C HIS A 20 25.80 5.41 3.15
N ASP A 21 25.29 6.07 2.12
CA ASP A 21 25.90 7.28 1.57
C ASP A 21 25.82 8.45 2.57
N HIS A 22 24.68 8.62 3.26
CA HIS A 22 24.54 9.63 4.31
C HIS A 22 25.53 9.41 5.47
N GLN A 23 25.67 8.18 5.97
CA GLN A 23 26.63 7.85 7.02
C GLN A 23 28.08 8.12 6.57
N ALA A 24 28.40 7.81 5.32
CA ALA A 24 29.71 8.11 4.75
C ALA A 24 29.97 9.63 4.68
N ILE A 25 28.96 10.41 4.28
CA ILE A 25 29.02 11.88 4.23
C ILE A 25 29.16 12.49 5.62
N GLU A 26 28.42 12.00 6.61
CA GLU A 26 28.55 12.44 8.02
C GLU A 26 29.95 12.21 8.58
N ALA A 27 30.60 11.11 8.17
CA ALA A 27 31.92 10.73 8.62
C ALA A 27 33.08 11.42 7.86
N THR A 28 32.82 12.09 6.73
CA THR A 28 33.89 12.64 5.90
C THR A 28 34.35 14.04 6.31
N ASP A 29 33.44 15.00 6.43
CA ASP A 29 33.79 16.41 6.69
C ASP A 29 32.65 17.19 7.36
N SER A 30 33.03 18.12 8.26
CA SER A 30 32.08 18.92 9.03
C SER A 30 31.21 19.87 8.20
N ASN A 31 31.69 20.40 7.08
CA ASN A 31 30.89 21.25 6.19
C ASN A 31 29.88 20.41 5.41
N TRP A 32 30.29 19.25 4.90
CA TRP A 32 29.40 18.32 4.21
C TRP A 32 28.29 17.80 5.11
N ARG A 33 28.63 17.47 6.36
CA ARG A 33 27.66 17.17 7.42
C ARG A 33 26.69 18.33 7.65
N SER A 34 27.20 19.56 7.80
CA SER A 34 26.34 20.73 8.02
C SER A 34 25.39 21.02 6.85
N ILE A 35 25.85 20.83 5.61
CA ILE A 35 25.03 20.98 4.41
C ILE A 35 23.94 19.90 4.40
N LEU A 36 24.31 18.64 4.64
CA LEU A 36 23.37 17.51 4.70
C LEU A 36 22.27 17.73 5.75
N HIS A 37 22.62 18.14 6.98
CA HIS A 37 21.62 18.48 8.00
C HIS A 37 20.76 19.69 7.61
N SER A 38 21.33 20.71 6.96
CA SER A 38 20.56 21.89 6.52
C SER A 38 19.54 21.56 5.45
N VAL A 39 19.91 20.72 4.47
CA VAL A 39 19.03 20.26 3.39
C VAL A 39 17.85 19.49 3.96
N GLN A 40 18.10 18.57 4.87
CA GLN A 40 17.07 17.73 5.45
C GLN A 40 16.15 18.50 6.42
N ALA A 41 16.66 19.50 7.14
CA ALA A 41 15.86 20.34 8.03
C ALA A 41 14.90 21.31 7.31
N GLN A 42 15.07 21.56 6.01
CA GLN A 42 14.27 22.54 5.27
C GLN A 42 12.85 22.08 4.95
N LYS A 43 12.55 20.77 5.01
CA LYS A 43 11.21 20.21 4.75
C LYS A 43 10.96 18.97 5.61
N PRO A 44 10.62 19.14 6.90
CA PRO A 44 10.31 17.98 7.73
C PRO A 44 9.09 17.25 7.17
N VAL A 45 9.22 15.94 6.96
CA VAL A 45 8.14 15.05 6.53
C VAL A 45 7.89 14.07 7.66
N PHE A 46 6.97 14.45 8.55
CA PHE A 46 6.65 13.64 9.71
C PHE A 46 5.65 12.54 9.37
N ASN A 47 6.01 11.30 9.74
CA ASN A 47 5.11 10.15 9.77
C ASN A 47 4.93 9.67 11.22
N ALA A 48 3.81 9.03 11.50
CA ALA A 48 3.57 8.38 12.78
C ALA A 48 3.91 6.89 12.68
N TYR A 49 4.63 6.39 13.67
CA TYR A 49 5.03 5.00 13.80
C TYR A 49 4.40 4.41 15.03
N PHE A 50 3.63 3.35 14.84
CA PHE A 50 2.95 2.66 15.91
C PHE A 50 3.92 1.79 16.69
N TRP A 51 3.82 1.85 18.01
CA TRP A 51 4.67 1.14 18.96
C TRP A 51 3.84 0.43 20.02
N ILE A 52 4.08 -0.88 20.17
CA ILE A 52 3.48 -1.68 21.24
C ILE A 52 4.54 -1.98 22.28
N SER A 53 4.29 -1.57 23.51
CA SER A 53 5.06 -1.99 24.69
C SER A 53 4.24 -2.96 25.54
N GLN A 54 4.89 -3.60 26.53
CA GLN A 54 4.22 -4.51 27.48
C GLN A 54 3.01 -3.85 28.17
N ASP A 55 3.07 -2.54 28.43
CA ASP A 55 2.07 -1.83 29.23
C ASP A 55 1.30 -0.76 28.47
N SER A 56 1.63 -0.46 27.20
CA SER A 56 0.95 0.61 26.46
C SER A 56 1.08 0.49 24.94
N LEU A 57 0.05 1.01 24.27
CA LEU A 57 0.02 1.26 22.84
C LEU A 57 0.27 2.76 22.64
N SER A 58 1.29 3.09 21.85
CA SER A 58 1.69 4.47 21.60
C SER A 58 2.07 4.64 20.14
N TYR A 59 2.29 5.88 19.73
CA TYR A 59 2.95 6.17 18.47
C TYR A 59 4.01 7.24 18.70
N ASN A 60 5.05 7.21 17.88
CA ASN A 60 6.03 8.27 17.85
C ASN A 60 6.09 8.88 16.45
N PHE A 61 6.48 10.14 16.38
CA PHE A 61 6.69 10.81 15.10
C PHE A 61 8.15 10.64 14.67
N CYS A 62 8.36 10.30 13.41
CA CYS A 62 9.68 10.32 12.79
C CYS A 62 9.67 11.33 11.65
N ASP A 63 10.70 12.16 11.58
CA ASP A 63 10.95 13.00 10.41
C ASP A 63 11.72 12.17 9.38
N GLU A 64 11.04 11.70 8.33
CA GLU A 64 11.64 10.87 7.29
C GLU A 64 12.84 11.55 6.63
N ALA A 65 12.80 12.89 6.53
CA ALA A 65 13.88 13.63 5.91
C ALA A 65 15.18 13.51 6.71
N THR A 66 15.09 13.37 8.04
CA THR A 66 16.25 13.31 8.95
C THR A 66 16.45 11.94 9.60
N ALA A 67 15.55 10.98 9.37
CA ALA A 67 15.59 9.62 9.90
C ALA A 67 16.88 8.84 9.54
N MET A 68 17.54 9.24 8.45
CA MET A 68 18.78 8.62 7.97
C MET A 68 20.05 9.17 8.64
N LEU A 69 19.98 10.34 9.32
CA LEU A 69 21.13 10.97 9.98
C LEU A 69 21.17 10.72 11.48
N ASN A 70 20.04 10.93 12.14
CA ASN A 70 19.93 10.66 13.58
C ASN A 70 19.35 9.27 13.73
N ASN A 71 20.01 8.41 14.51
CA ASN A 71 19.45 7.13 14.97
C ASN A 71 18.01 7.35 15.45
N HIS A 72 17.05 7.09 14.57
CA HIS A 72 15.61 7.21 14.72
C HIS A 72 15.15 7.97 15.98
N GLU A 73 15.42 9.28 16.07
CA GLU A 73 14.92 10.08 17.19
C GLU A 73 13.41 10.28 17.02
N HIS A 74 12.69 9.30 17.51
CA HIS A 74 11.25 9.26 17.59
C HIS A 74 10.76 10.35 18.56
N LEU A 75 10.12 11.39 18.01
CA LEU A 75 9.53 12.46 18.79
C LEU A 75 8.21 11.97 19.41
N LYS A 76 8.12 12.04 20.74
CA LYS A 76 6.89 11.70 21.49
C LYS A 76 5.74 12.67 21.23
N SER A 77 6.05 13.88 20.75
CA SER A 77 5.03 14.90 20.46
C SER A 77 5.52 15.87 19.39
N LEU A 78 4.58 16.43 18.65
CA LEU A 78 4.78 17.50 17.69
C LEU A 78 3.89 18.71 18.07
N SER A 79 4.21 19.90 17.56
CA SER A 79 3.30 21.04 17.69
C SER A 79 1.97 20.76 16.95
N LYS A 80 0.87 21.41 17.37
CA LYS A 80 -0.45 21.25 16.72
C LYS A 80 -0.43 21.52 15.21
N GLN A 81 0.44 22.42 14.75
CA GLN A 81 0.58 22.74 13.34
C GLN A 81 1.32 21.64 12.56
N GLN A 82 2.32 21.01 13.19
CA GLN A 82 3.05 19.89 12.60
C GLN A 82 2.19 18.62 12.54
N ILE A 83 1.39 18.33 13.59
CA ILE A 83 0.48 17.16 13.62
C ILE A 83 -0.50 17.18 12.44
N LYS A 84 -1.02 18.35 12.06
CA LYS A 84 -1.93 18.50 10.91
C LYS A 84 -1.32 18.05 9.57
N ASN A 85 0.02 18.00 9.50
CA ASN A 85 0.74 17.61 8.29
C ASN A 85 1.15 16.13 8.30
N VAL A 86 0.97 15.43 9.43
CA VAL A 86 1.24 13.99 9.53
C VAL A 86 0.10 13.24 8.86
N LYS A 87 0.40 12.52 7.78
CA LYS A 87 -0.61 11.84 6.95
C LYS A 87 -0.66 10.34 7.16
N THR A 88 0.46 9.72 7.51
CA THR A 88 0.59 8.26 7.49
C THR A 88 0.88 7.70 8.87
N LEU A 89 0.13 6.65 9.22
CA LEU A 89 0.42 5.75 10.32
C LEU A 89 1.09 4.49 9.78
N HIS A 90 2.29 4.19 10.26
CA HIS A 90 3.04 2.98 9.93
C HIS A 90 2.89 1.94 11.04
N LEU A 91 2.58 0.71 10.66
CA LEU A 91 2.58 -0.48 11.52
C LEU A 91 3.62 -1.47 11.01
N GLY A 92 4.38 -2.10 11.91
CA GLY A 92 5.32 -3.17 11.55
C GLY A 92 6.55 -2.71 10.75
N GLY A 93 6.67 -1.41 10.46
CA GLY A 93 7.88 -0.78 9.95
C GLY A 93 8.93 -0.55 11.03
N GLU A 94 9.18 -1.54 11.91
CA GLU A 94 10.36 -1.53 12.75
C GLU A 94 11.60 -1.60 11.86
N PHE A 95 12.18 -0.43 11.56
CA PHE A 95 13.59 -0.36 11.24
C PHE A 95 14.36 -0.82 12.48
N TYR A 96 14.86 -2.07 12.44
CA TYR A 96 16.12 -2.48 13.08
C TYR A 96 16.34 -2.03 14.54
N CYS A 97 15.39 -2.25 15.44
CA CYS A 97 15.68 -2.22 16.87
C CYS A 97 15.36 -3.59 17.49
N ASP A 98 16.38 -4.45 17.38
CA ASP A 98 16.56 -5.71 18.07
C ASP A 98 15.60 -6.88 17.70
N PRO A 99 16.00 -7.77 16.77
CA PRO A 99 15.28 -9.02 16.50
C PRO A 99 15.23 -9.97 17.72
N TYR A 100 15.88 -9.63 18.84
CA TYR A 100 15.83 -10.37 20.09
C TYR A 100 14.86 -9.82 21.14
N SER A 101 14.13 -8.72 20.89
CA SER A 101 13.04 -8.33 21.79
C SER A 101 11.80 -9.19 21.54
N SER A 102 11.88 -10.46 21.93
CA SER A 102 10.75 -11.36 22.13
C SER A 102 9.90 -10.86 23.30
N ALA A 103 9.25 -9.70 23.15
CA ALA A 103 8.22 -9.28 24.08
C ALA A 103 6.89 -9.86 23.58
N ALA A 104 6.51 -11.01 24.14
CA ALA A 104 5.14 -11.48 24.07
C ALA A 104 4.21 -10.34 24.53
N LYS A 105 3.34 -9.89 23.62
CA LYS A 105 2.49 -8.72 23.76
C LYS A 105 1.25 -9.09 24.59
N ASN A 106 1.15 -8.55 25.79
CA ASN A 106 -0.10 -8.47 26.55
C ASN A 106 -0.29 -7.00 26.92
N ALA A 107 -0.72 -6.16 25.97
CA ALA A 107 -1.01 -4.75 26.26
C ALA A 107 -2.21 -4.68 27.22
N LYS A 108 -1.93 -4.61 28.52
CA LYS A 108 -2.95 -4.29 29.51
C LYS A 108 -3.06 -2.78 29.58
N THR A 109 -4.28 -2.30 29.31
CA THR A 109 -4.77 -0.94 29.50
C THR A 109 -4.13 0.13 28.62
N ILE A 110 -4.95 0.62 27.68
CA ILE A 110 -4.64 1.69 26.74
C ILE A 110 -5.10 2.99 27.40
N GLU A 111 -4.22 3.99 27.48
CA GLU A 111 -4.65 5.33 27.91
C GLU A 111 -5.66 5.87 26.89
N GLU A 112 -6.86 6.21 27.37
CA GLU A 112 -7.94 6.83 26.60
C GLU A 112 -7.56 8.28 26.24
N GLY A 113 -6.62 8.43 25.31
CA GLY A 113 -6.31 9.71 24.67
C GLY A 113 -7.00 9.84 23.30
N GLU A 114 -7.23 11.07 22.84
CA GLU A 114 -7.64 11.33 21.47
C GLU A 114 -6.50 10.92 20.52
N PHE A 115 -6.65 9.76 19.87
CA PHE A 115 -5.74 9.38 18.79
C PHE A 115 -5.96 10.32 17.60
N PRO A 116 -4.89 10.93 17.05
CA PRO A 116 -5.01 11.75 15.87
C PRO A 116 -5.50 10.92 14.68
N GLN A 117 -6.31 11.56 13.84
CA GLN A 117 -6.80 11.00 12.59
C GLN A 117 -5.68 10.97 11.55
N PHE A 118 -5.30 9.79 11.09
CA PHE A 118 -4.37 9.63 9.96
C PHE A 118 -5.14 9.28 8.69
N PRO A 119 -4.97 10.02 7.57
CA PRO A 119 -5.60 9.66 6.31
C PRO A 119 -5.00 8.41 5.65
N ASN A 120 -3.77 8.01 5.99
CA ASN A 120 -3.10 6.87 5.38
C ASN A 120 -2.67 5.85 6.43
N LEU A 121 -2.75 4.56 6.07
CA LEU A 121 -2.24 3.43 6.83
C LEU A 121 -1.24 2.66 5.97
N GLN A 122 -0.09 2.32 6.55
CA GLN A 122 0.93 1.50 5.91
C GLN A 122 1.37 0.40 6.86
N VAL A 123 1.27 -0.85 6.42
CA VAL A 123 1.54 -2.05 7.23
C VAL A 123 2.58 -2.90 6.50
N HIS A 124 3.66 -3.25 7.19
CA HIS A 124 4.71 -4.13 6.67
C HIS A 124 4.99 -5.29 7.64
N CYS A 125 5.44 -6.44 7.14
CA CYS A 125 5.97 -7.59 7.89
C CYS A 125 4.98 -8.48 8.68
N LEU A 126 5.41 -9.75 8.82
CA LEU A 126 4.79 -10.91 9.49
C LEU A 126 4.64 -10.82 11.03
N HIS A 127 4.96 -9.69 11.67
CA HIS A 127 4.90 -9.55 13.14
C HIS A 127 3.88 -8.49 13.60
N THR A 128 3.04 -8.06 12.67
CA THR A 128 2.11 -6.93 12.83
C THR A 128 0.68 -7.38 13.14
N ASP A 129 0.44 -8.69 13.18
CA ASP A 129 -0.89 -9.28 13.42
C ASP A 129 -1.42 -8.94 14.83
N ALA A 130 -0.51 -8.86 15.81
CA ALA A 130 -0.82 -8.41 17.16
C ALA A 130 -0.98 -6.87 17.31
N ALA A 131 -0.92 -6.12 16.20
CA ALA A 131 -1.12 -4.67 16.21
C ALA A 131 -2.48 -4.27 15.64
N LEU A 132 -2.96 -4.97 14.60
CA LEU A 132 -4.22 -4.62 13.93
C LEU A 132 -5.43 -4.83 14.83
N ASP A 133 -5.43 -5.89 15.65
CA ASP A 133 -6.45 -6.16 16.66
C ASP A 133 -6.54 -5.03 17.70
N GLN A 134 -5.39 -4.49 18.12
CA GLN A 134 -5.30 -3.42 19.10
C GLN A 134 -5.77 -2.07 18.56
N LEU A 135 -5.83 -1.89 17.24
CA LEU A 135 -6.33 -0.65 16.63
C LEU A 135 -7.87 -0.56 16.63
N ILE A 136 -8.56 -1.71 16.63
CA ILE A 136 -10.01 -1.75 16.57
C ILE A 136 -10.60 -1.06 17.80
N GLY A 137 -11.43 -0.04 17.56
CA GLY A 137 -12.08 0.74 18.62
C GLY A 137 -11.15 1.71 19.37
N ARG A 138 -9.87 1.81 18.98
CA ARG A 138 -8.89 2.73 19.57
C ARG A 138 -8.56 3.91 18.67
N ILE A 139 -8.61 3.71 17.36
CA ILE A 139 -8.42 4.78 16.37
C ILE A 139 -9.59 4.83 15.37
N PRO A 140 -9.88 6.01 14.78
CA PRO A 140 -10.78 6.09 13.64
C PRO A 140 -10.23 5.29 12.44
N LEU A 141 -11.03 4.37 11.88
CA LEU A 141 -10.66 3.49 10.76
C LEU A 141 -11.05 4.03 9.37
N ASN A 142 -11.38 5.32 9.28
CA ASN A 142 -11.70 6.06 8.06
C ASN A 142 -10.45 6.50 7.29
N PHE A 143 -9.57 5.53 7.00
CA PHE A 143 -8.42 5.74 6.14
C PHE A 143 -8.85 5.99 4.69
N ARG A 144 -8.12 6.86 4.00
CA ARG A 144 -8.26 7.11 2.57
C ARG A 144 -7.37 6.20 1.75
N HIS A 145 -6.16 5.92 2.25
CA HIS A 145 -5.18 5.08 1.59
C HIS A 145 -4.68 4.02 2.56
N VAL A 146 -4.73 2.75 2.14
CA VAL A 146 -4.29 1.61 2.94
C VAL A 146 -3.36 0.77 2.10
N PHE A 147 -2.15 0.57 2.62
CA PHE A 147 -1.15 -0.32 2.05
C PHE A 147 -0.80 -1.40 3.09
N ILE A 148 -0.86 -2.67 2.70
CA ILE A 148 -0.47 -3.80 3.53
C ILE A 148 0.42 -4.72 2.70
N SER A 149 1.59 -5.08 3.23
CA SER A 149 2.50 -6.01 2.56
C SER A 149 3.14 -7.06 3.46
N ASP A 150 3.42 -8.24 2.92
CA ASP A 150 4.09 -9.37 3.61
C ASP A 150 3.40 -9.67 4.96
N ALA A 151 2.06 -9.82 4.96
CA ALA A 151 1.25 -9.98 6.17
C ALA A 151 0.29 -11.19 6.08
N ASP A 152 0.07 -11.87 7.21
CA ASP A 152 -0.90 -12.95 7.30
C ASP A 152 -2.22 -12.44 7.91
N LEU A 153 -3.20 -12.14 7.05
CA LEU A 153 -4.49 -11.60 7.50
C LEU A 153 -5.57 -12.69 7.63
N GLU A 154 -5.19 -13.96 7.63
CA GLU A 154 -6.14 -15.06 7.85
C GLU A 154 -6.67 -15.11 9.29
N ASP A 155 -5.88 -14.57 10.24
CA ASP A 155 -6.27 -14.47 11.63
C ASP A 155 -7.55 -13.64 11.82
N LEU A 156 -8.46 -14.13 12.68
CA LEU A 156 -9.77 -13.52 12.89
C LEU A 156 -9.71 -12.01 13.23
N PRO A 157 -8.82 -11.53 14.13
CA PRO A 157 -8.74 -10.10 14.43
C PRO A 157 -8.28 -9.25 13.24
N ASN A 158 -7.32 -9.74 12.45
CA ASN A 158 -6.83 -9.09 11.23
C ASN A 158 -7.93 -8.99 10.18
N THR A 159 -8.68 -10.09 9.99
CA THR A 159 -9.85 -10.16 9.14
C THR A 159 -10.92 -9.14 9.58
N VAL A 160 -11.21 -9.03 10.88
CA VAL A 160 -12.19 -8.06 11.39
C VAL A 160 -11.73 -6.62 11.14
N PHE A 161 -10.46 -6.32 11.39
CA PHE A 161 -9.89 -4.99 11.12
C PHE A 161 -10.04 -4.60 9.66
N LEU A 162 -9.54 -5.44 8.74
CA LEU A 162 -9.56 -5.12 7.31
C LEU A 162 -10.99 -5.02 6.78
N ASN A 163 -11.91 -5.87 7.23
CA ASN A 163 -13.31 -5.79 6.84
C ASN A 163 -13.99 -4.48 7.27
N GLN A 164 -13.63 -3.90 8.41
CA GLN A 164 -14.13 -2.58 8.82
C GLN A 164 -13.55 -1.46 7.94
N VAL A 165 -12.27 -1.56 7.61
CA VAL A 165 -11.59 -0.61 6.71
C VAL A 165 -12.20 -0.64 5.29
N LEU A 166 -12.44 -1.83 4.73
CA LEU A 166 -13.05 -2.03 3.42
C LEU A 166 -14.49 -1.47 3.32
N LYS A 167 -15.20 -1.40 4.46
CA LYS A 167 -16.56 -0.85 4.56
C LYS A 167 -16.58 0.66 4.78
N SER A 168 -15.43 1.32 4.89
CA SER A 168 -15.36 2.76 5.09
C SER A 168 -15.56 3.51 3.77
N ASP A 169 -16.54 4.42 3.72
CA ASP A 169 -16.75 5.33 2.58
C ASP A 169 -15.53 6.25 2.31
N ALA A 170 -14.66 6.42 3.32
CA ALA A 170 -13.44 7.21 3.21
C ALA A 170 -12.37 6.52 2.35
N LEU A 171 -12.39 5.19 2.23
CA LEU A 171 -11.36 4.43 1.53
C LEU A 171 -11.40 4.74 0.03
N LYS A 172 -10.25 5.14 -0.52
CA LYS A 172 -10.07 5.49 -1.94
C LYS A 172 -8.97 4.65 -2.58
N SER A 173 -7.95 4.27 -1.82
CA SER A 173 -6.86 3.42 -2.29
C SER A 173 -6.65 2.23 -1.37
N LEU A 174 -6.63 1.03 -1.95
CA LEU A 174 -6.25 -0.20 -1.27
C LEU A 174 -5.11 -0.86 -2.02
N GLU A 175 -4.05 -1.22 -1.32
CA GLU A 175 -2.94 -2.01 -1.85
C GLU A 175 -2.62 -3.17 -0.92
N LEU A 176 -2.71 -4.39 -1.44
CA LEU A 176 -2.39 -5.66 -0.78
C LEU A 176 -1.30 -6.36 -1.60
N ASP A 177 -0.16 -6.64 -0.98
CA ASP A 177 1.05 -7.14 -1.64
C ASP A 177 1.77 -8.23 -0.83
N ASP A 178 1.78 -9.46 -1.33
CA ASP A 178 2.14 -10.68 -0.61
C ASP A 178 1.37 -10.84 0.72
N VAL A 179 0.05 -10.70 0.64
CA VAL A 179 -0.88 -10.81 1.76
C VAL A 179 -1.70 -12.09 1.67
N LYS A 180 -1.76 -12.85 2.76
CA LYS A 180 -2.68 -13.99 2.86
C LYS A 180 -4.04 -13.54 3.35
N LEU A 181 -5.08 -13.92 2.61
CA LEU A 181 -6.46 -13.53 2.91
C LEU A 181 -7.33 -14.75 3.20
N SER A 182 -8.09 -14.66 4.29
CA SER A 182 -9.19 -15.60 4.55
C SER A 182 -10.25 -15.49 3.44
N LEU A 183 -11.03 -16.54 3.23
CA LEU A 183 -12.14 -16.53 2.25
C LEU A 183 -13.14 -15.39 2.52
N GLN A 184 -13.36 -15.06 3.79
CA GLN A 184 -14.22 -13.95 4.17
C GLN A 184 -13.64 -12.60 3.73
N THR A 185 -12.37 -12.34 4.01
CA THR A 185 -11.69 -11.11 3.60
C THR A 185 -11.62 -11.00 2.08
N TRP A 186 -11.35 -12.11 1.39
CA TRP A 186 -11.37 -12.19 -0.07
C TRP A 186 -12.73 -11.75 -0.64
N THR A 187 -13.82 -12.24 -0.05
CA THR A 187 -15.19 -11.85 -0.42
C THR A 187 -15.41 -10.34 -0.25
N GLU A 188 -14.91 -9.76 0.85
CA GLU A 188 -15.07 -8.34 1.13
C GLU A 188 -14.20 -7.46 0.22
N VAL A 189 -13.02 -7.92 -0.19
CA VAL A 189 -12.23 -7.26 -1.26
C VAL A 189 -13.01 -7.25 -2.57
N GLY A 190 -13.65 -8.37 -2.93
CA GLY A 190 -14.55 -8.43 -4.09
C GLY A 190 -15.74 -7.48 -3.97
N ASN A 191 -16.36 -7.36 -2.79
CA ASN A 191 -17.44 -6.40 -2.55
C ASN A 191 -16.96 -4.95 -2.67
N PHE A 192 -15.77 -4.64 -2.14
CA PHE A 192 -15.15 -3.33 -2.27
C PHE A 192 -14.90 -2.98 -3.73
N LEU A 193 -14.36 -3.91 -4.53
CA LEU A 193 -14.18 -3.75 -5.97
C LEU A 193 -15.51 -3.42 -6.65
N LYS A 194 -16.58 -4.19 -6.37
CA LYS A 194 -17.92 -3.98 -6.93
C LYS A 194 -18.56 -2.65 -6.55
N SER A 195 -18.27 -2.13 -5.36
CA SER A 195 -18.86 -0.88 -4.87
C SER A 195 -18.53 0.34 -5.73
N ALA A 196 -17.45 0.28 -6.52
CA ALA A 196 -16.93 1.41 -7.31
C ALA A 196 -16.69 2.70 -6.51
N GLN A 197 -16.53 2.62 -5.17
CA GLN A 197 -16.22 3.77 -4.32
C GLN A 197 -14.71 4.13 -4.30
N TRP A 198 -13.88 3.26 -4.88
CA TRP A 198 -12.42 3.33 -4.91
C TRP A 198 -11.90 4.11 -6.13
N GLU A 199 -10.68 4.65 -5.99
CA GLU A 199 -9.91 5.28 -7.06
C GLU A 199 -8.79 4.36 -7.55
N THR A 200 -8.09 3.70 -6.63
CA THR A 200 -6.99 2.77 -6.92
C THR A 200 -7.12 1.47 -6.12
N LEU A 201 -6.89 0.33 -6.76
CA LEU A 201 -6.95 -0.98 -6.13
C LEU A 201 -5.80 -1.86 -6.61
N LYS A 202 -4.93 -2.32 -5.70
CA LYS A 202 -3.85 -3.25 -6.00
C LYS A 202 -3.99 -4.48 -5.12
N HIS A 203 -3.98 -5.65 -5.73
CA HIS A 203 -3.93 -6.95 -5.07
C HIS A 203 -3.00 -7.85 -5.90
N GLN A 204 -1.74 -7.97 -5.49
CA GLN A 204 -0.69 -8.66 -6.25
C GLN A 204 -0.33 -10.06 -5.71
N ASP A 205 -1.28 -10.70 -5.03
CA ASP A 205 -1.05 -12.01 -4.43
C ASP A 205 -1.27 -13.15 -5.41
N TYR A 206 -0.49 -14.21 -5.24
CA TYR A 206 -0.69 -15.45 -5.96
C TYR A 206 -1.84 -16.25 -5.35
N GLU A 207 -2.86 -16.56 -6.13
CA GLU A 207 -4.04 -17.32 -5.68
C GLU A 207 -4.25 -18.58 -6.53
N ASP A 208 -4.12 -19.75 -5.91
CA ASP A 208 -4.32 -21.06 -6.53
C ASP A 208 -5.72 -21.65 -6.29
N ASP A 209 -6.50 -21.08 -5.37
CA ASP A 209 -7.87 -21.50 -5.11
C ASP A 209 -8.79 -21.06 -6.26
N GLN A 210 -9.24 -22.04 -7.04
CA GLN A 210 -10.15 -21.83 -8.16
C GLN A 210 -11.47 -21.15 -7.74
N ALA A 211 -12.01 -21.44 -6.55
CA ALA A 211 -13.26 -20.85 -6.08
C ALA A 211 -13.08 -19.36 -5.77
N LYS A 212 -11.98 -18.99 -5.10
CA LYS A 212 -11.63 -17.58 -4.87
C LYS A 212 -11.39 -16.84 -6.18
N ASN A 213 -10.69 -17.46 -7.14
CA ASN A 213 -10.48 -16.92 -8.47
C ASN A 213 -11.79 -16.63 -9.21
N LEU A 214 -12.74 -17.58 -9.23
CA LEU A 214 -14.07 -17.40 -9.85
C LEU A 214 -14.90 -16.31 -9.16
N GLN A 215 -14.79 -16.18 -7.84
CA GLN A 215 -15.44 -15.12 -7.09
C GLN A 215 -14.91 -13.74 -7.48
N MET A 216 -13.58 -13.60 -7.61
CA MET A 216 -12.96 -12.35 -8.05
C MET A 216 -13.34 -12.02 -9.49
N ASP A 217 -13.38 -13.00 -10.39
CA ASP A 217 -13.81 -12.82 -11.78
C ASP A 217 -15.24 -12.29 -11.87
N SER A 218 -16.14 -12.86 -11.07
CA SER A 218 -17.53 -12.40 -10.96
C SER A 218 -17.60 -10.96 -10.47
N ALA A 219 -16.79 -10.61 -9.45
CA ALA A 219 -16.72 -9.24 -8.94
C ALA A 219 -16.21 -8.24 -9.98
N ILE A 220 -15.19 -8.60 -10.76
CA ILE A 220 -14.65 -7.78 -11.85
C ILE A 220 -15.71 -7.53 -12.91
N LEU A 221 -16.45 -8.56 -13.31
CA LEU A 221 -17.52 -8.45 -14.31
C LEU A 221 -18.66 -7.56 -13.81
N GLU A 222 -19.15 -7.81 -12.59
CA GLU A 222 -20.19 -6.98 -11.95
C GLU A 222 -19.76 -5.50 -11.84
N PHE A 223 -18.50 -5.25 -11.49
CA PHE A 223 -17.94 -3.90 -11.47
C PHE A 223 -18.00 -3.24 -12.86
N PHE A 224 -17.56 -3.92 -13.93
CA PHE A 224 -17.59 -3.32 -15.27
C PHE A 224 -19.01 -3.08 -15.78
N GLU A 225 -19.98 -3.92 -15.42
CA GLU A 225 -21.39 -3.71 -15.74
C GLU A 225 -21.97 -2.45 -15.08
N ALA A 226 -21.57 -2.19 -13.83
CA ALA A 226 -21.95 -0.98 -13.09
C ALA A 226 -21.20 0.25 -13.60
N TRP A 227 -19.87 0.14 -13.73
CA TRP A 227 -18.96 1.20 -14.13
C TRP A 227 -19.36 1.81 -15.47
N LYS A 228 -19.75 1.00 -16.47
CA LYS A 228 -20.16 1.48 -17.82
C LYS A 228 -21.28 2.52 -17.79
N LYS A 229 -22.12 2.49 -16.76
CA LYS A 229 -23.34 3.32 -16.61
C LYS A 229 -23.16 4.42 -15.57
N ASP A 230 -22.00 4.48 -14.91
CA ASP A 230 -21.75 5.46 -13.86
C ASP A 230 -21.66 6.87 -14.46
N SER A 231 -22.39 7.83 -13.90
CA SER A 231 -22.29 9.22 -14.34
C SER A 231 -20.97 9.88 -13.93
N GLU A 232 -20.35 9.41 -12.85
CA GLU A 232 -19.16 10.01 -12.26
C GLU A 232 -18.12 8.97 -11.80
N PRO A 233 -17.62 8.08 -12.70
CA PRO A 233 -16.65 7.09 -12.29
C PRO A 233 -15.36 7.75 -11.82
N LYS A 234 -14.82 7.23 -10.71
CA LYS A 234 -13.66 7.77 -9.97
C LYS A 234 -12.41 6.91 -10.12
N GLN A 235 -12.55 5.74 -10.74
CA GLN A 235 -11.48 4.77 -10.89
C GLN A 235 -10.37 5.32 -11.78
N LYS A 236 -9.13 5.06 -11.37
CA LYS A 236 -7.90 5.46 -12.05
C LYS A 236 -7.13 4.23 -12.50
N SER A 237 -6.95 3.26 -11.60
CA SER A 237 -6.25 2.02 -11.92
C SER A 237 -6.62 0.87 -10.99
N ALA A 238 -6.57 -0.35 -11.52
CA ALA A 238 -6.58 -1.57 -10.71
C ALA A 238 -5.48 -2.54 -11.16
N ILE A 239 -4.86 -3.25 -10.23
CA ILE A 239 -3.98 -4.39 -10.51
C ILE A 239 -4.49 -5.55 -9.69
N LEU A 240 -4.94 -6.62 -10.34
CA LEU A 240 -5.72 -7.68 -9.72
C LEU A 240 -5.13 -9.05 -10.02
N GLY A 241 -4.81 -9.77 -8.96
CA GLY A 241 -4.49 -11.19 -8.95
C GLY A 241 -3.22 -11.53 -9.71
N MET A 242 -2.39 -12.38 -9.14
CA MET A 242 -1.41 -13.14 -9.90
C MET A 242 -1.86 -14.60 -9.88
N ARG A 243 -2.05 -15.22 -11.04
CA ARG A 243 -2.47 -16.62 -11.09
C ARG A 243 -1.98 -17.29 -12.38
N PRO A 244 -2.02 -18.63 -12.47
CA PRO A 244 -1.67 -19.33 -13.70
C PRO A 244 -2.46 -18.77 -14.89
N ASN A 245 -1.82 -18.61 -16.05
CA ASN A 245 -2.46 -18.04 -17.24
C ASN A 245 -3.79 -18.75 -17.59
N ARG A 246 -3.86 -20.07 -17.42
CA ARG A 246 -5.06 -20.89 -17.67
C ARG A 246 -6.27 -20.51 -16.81
N ASP A 247 -6.05 -19.89 -15.66
CA ASP A 247 -7.13 -19.54 -14.72
C ASP A 247 -7.75 -18.18 -15.08
N TRP A 248 -7.20 -17.46 -16.07
CA TRP A 248 -7.83 -16.26 -16.66
C TRP A 248 -8.80 -16.55 -17.81
N CYS A 249 -8.83 -17.79 -18.34
CA CYS A 249 -9.58 -18.12 -19.56
C CYS A 249 -11.04 -17.66 -19.54
N GLN A 250 -11.76 -17.87 -18.43
CA GLN A 250 -13.17 -17.47 -18.34
C GLN A 250 -13.36 -15.96 -18.36
N LEU A 251 -12.51 -15.20 -17.65
CA LEU A 251 -12.59 -13.74 -17.64
C LEU A 251 -12.20 -13.16 -19.00
N MET A 252 -11.17 -13.71 -19.65
CA MET A 252 -10.75 -13.30 -20.99
C MET A 252 -11.86 -13.54 -22.03
N GLU A 253 -12.53 -14.69 -22.00
CA GLU A 253 -13.67 -14.97 -22.87
C GLU A 253 -14.81 -13.96 -22.68
N HIS A 254 -15.05 -13.49 -21.45
CA HIS A 254 -16.03 -12.44 -21.21
C HIS A 254 -15.57 -11.09 -21.76
N PHE A 255 -14.30 -10.73 -21.59
CA PHE A 255 -13.78 -9.49 -22.16
C PHE A 255 -13.80 -9.50 -23.69
N GLU A 256 -13.53 -10.63 -24.34
CA GLU A 256 -13.69 -10.78 -25.80
C GLU A 256 -15.12 -10.49 -26.28
N ARG A 257 -16.13 -10.71 -25.45
CA ARG A 257 -17.53 -10.37 -25.75
C ARG A 257 -17.87 -8.91 -25.41
N LEU A 258 -17.22 -8.34 -24.40
CA LEU A 258 -17.55 -7.04 -23.82
C LEU A 258 -16.72 -5.86 -24.36
N ALA A 259 -15.60 -6.16 -25.02
CA ALA A 259 -14.54 -5.23 -25.33
C ALA A 259 -13.95 -5.50 -26.72
N LYS A 260 -13.25 -4.51 -27.27
CA LYS A 260 -12.44 -4.70 -28.46
C LYS A 260 -11.05 -5.17 -28.04
N LYS A 261 -10.62 -6.33 -28.52
CA LYS A 261 -9.24 -6.81 -28.36
C LYS A 261 -8.28 -5.96 -29.20
N ILE A 262 -7.18 -5.51 -28.60
CA ILE A 262 -6.07 -4.87 -29.32
C ILE A 262 -4.94 -5.90 -29.49
N GLU A 263 -4.29 -5.89 -30.65
CA GLU A 263 -3.06 -6.63 -30.86
C GLU A 263 -1.91 -5.93 -30.11
N ASP A 264 -1.37 -6.61 -29.10
CA ASP A 264 -0.10 -6.31 -28.46
C ASP A 264 0.74 -7.59 -28.52
N ASP A 265 2.02 -7.47 -28.84
CA ASP A 265 2.91 -8.59 -29.20
C ASP A 265 3.23 -9.49 -27.99
N GLN A 266 2.94 -9.06 -26.76
CA GLN A 266 3.26 -9.81 -25.53
C GLN A 266 2.08 -9.94 -24.55
N ASP A 267 1.15 -8.97 -24.58
CA ASP A 267 0.04 -8.88 -23.64
C ASP A 267 -1.31 -9.02 -24.34
N VAL A 268 -2.32 -9.51 -23.64
CA VAL A 268 -3.69 -9.50 -24.18
C VAL A 268 -4.42 -8.27 -23.67
N VAL A 269 -4.72 -7.33 -24.56
CA VAL A 269 -5.30 -6.04 -24.20
C VAL A 269 -6.73 -5.90 -24.70
N PHE A 270 -7.62 -5.38 -23.85
CA PHE A 270 -9.04 -5.15 -24.11
C PHE A 270 -9.43 -3.70 -23.83
N GLU A 271 -10.07 -3.05 -24.80
CA GLU A 271 -10.69 -1.74 -24.62
C GLU A 271 -12.18 -1.85 -24.32
N ILE A 272 -12.57 -1.40 -23.13
CA ILE A 272 -13.93 -1.40 -22.63
C ILE A 272 -14.47 0.03 -22.69
N SER A 273 -15.40 0.28 -23.61
CA SER A 273 -16.04 1.59 -23.73
C SER A 273 -17.02 1.87 -22.60
N HIS A 274 -17.04 3.11 -22.15
CA HIS A 274 -18.05 3.65 -21.24
C HIS A 274 -19.23 4.27 -22.03
N GLU A 275 -20.41 4.45 -21.42
CA GLU A 275 -21.54 5.12 -22.09
C GLU A 275 -21.26 6.61 -22.38
N GLN A 276 -20.49 7.26 -21.50
CA GLN A 276 -19.88 8.57 -21.78
C GLN A 276 -18.72 8.41 -22.77
N LYS A 277 -18.84 9.06 -23.93
CA LYS A 277 -17.94 8.89 -25.08
C LYS A 277 -16.48 9.28 -24.82
N ASP A 278 -16.21 10.10 -23.80
CA ASP A 278 -14.86 10.55 -23.42
C ASP A 278 -14.17 9.60 -22.44
N ARG A 279 -14.74 8.43 -22.13
CA ARG A 279 -14.16 7.50 -21.16
C ARG A 279 -14.01 6.09 -21.69
N LYS A 280 -12.91 5.44 -21.33
CA LYS A 280 -12.68 4.01 -21.56
C LYS A 280 -11.86 3.39 -20.42
N ALA A 281 -11.92 2.07 -20.32
CA ALA A 281 -10.98 1.29 -19.53
C ALA A 281 -10.15 0.41 -20.46
N VAL A 282 -8.87 0.27 -20.16
CA VAL A 282 -7.94 -0.62 -20.85
C VAL A 282 -7.55 -1.70 -19.87
N ALA A 283 -7.95 -2.94 -20.17
CA ALA A 283 -7.63 -4.12 -19.38
C ALA A 283 -6.56 -4.95 -20.09
N SER A 284 -5.41 -5.12 -19.44
CA SER A 284 -4.22 -5.76 -19.96
C SER A 284 -3.89 -7.00 -19.13
N PHE A 285 -3.88 -8.17 -19.77
CA PHE A 285 -3.41 -9.42 -19.18
C PHE A 285 -1.93 -9.55 -19.49
N ILE A 286 -1.11 -9.25 -18.48
CA ILE A 286 0.34 -9.12 -18.61
C ILE A 286 1.02 -10.37 -18.08
N ASN A 287 1.82 -11.02 -18.92
CA ASN A 287 2.62 -12.16 -18.49
C ASN A 287 3.80 -11.67 -17.65
N ARG A 288 3.83 -12.07 -16.38
CA ARG A 288 4.92 -11.73 -15.46
C ARG A 288 5.71 -12.98 -15.09
N LEU A 289 7.02 -12.91 -15.27
CA LEU A 289 7.95 -13.90 -14.73
C LEU A 289 7.94 -13.75 -13.21
N ARG A 290 7.68 -14.85 -12.50
CA ARG A 290 7.75 -14.87 -11.04
C ARG A 290 9.20 -14.61 -10.61
N ASN A 291 9.44 -13.59 -9.79
CA ASN A 291 10.66 -13.55 -8.99
C ASN A 291 10.62 -14.77 -8.07
N VAL A 292 11.55 -15.71 -8.26
CA VAL A 292 11.59 -17.00 -7.56
C VAL A 292 11.65 -16.77 -6.04
N LYS A 293 10.49 -16.78 -5.35
CA LYS A 293 10.39 -17.05 -3.91
C LYS A 293 10.26 -18.58 -3.78
N ASN A 294 11.22 -19.22 -3.10
CA ASN A 294 11.23 -20.64 -2.71
C ASN A 294 11.49 -21.71 -3.79
N GLY A 295 12.23 -21.39 -4.87
CA GLY A 295 12.86 -22.41 -5.72
C GLY A 295 11.92 -23.30 -6.56
N VAL A 296 10.62 -22.99 -6.59
CA VAL A 296 9.66 -23.63 -7.49
C VAL A 296 9.53 -22.76 -8.74
N GLN A 297 10.05 -23.27 -9.85
CA GLN A 297 9.87 -22.68 -11.18
C GLN A 297 8.47 -23.10 -11.65
N ASP A 298 7.48 -22.26 -11.39
CA ASP A 298 6.11 -22.49 -11.86
C ASP A 298 5.84 -21.64 -13.11
N ASP A 299 4.92 -22.13 -13.92
CA ASP A 299 4.54 -21.64 -15.25
C ASP A 299 4.25 -20.12 -15.30
N ASN A 300 4.36 -19.52 -16.49
CA ASN A 300 4.05 -18.11 -16.73
C ASN A 300 2.79 -17.65 -15.98
N CYS A 301 2.96 -16.76 -15.02
CA CYS A 301 1.87 -16.15 -14.28
C CYS A 301 1.39 -14.92 -15.02
N THR A 302 0.09 -14.63 -14.92
CA THR A 302 -0.50 -13.47 -15.58
C THR A 302 -1.16 -12.59 -14.52
N VAL A 303 -0.99 -11.28 -14.68
CA VAL A 303 -1.62 -10.25 -13.85
C VAL A 303 -2.59 -9.47 -14.71
N LEU A 304 -3.75 -9.14 -14.16
CA LEU A 304 -4.70 -8.22 -14.79
C LEU A 304 -4.41 -6.79 -14.32
N GLU A 305 -4.02 -5.94 -15.26
CA GLU A 305 -3.92 -4.50 -15.05
C GLU A 305 -5.05 -3.78 -15.76
N ILE A 306 -5.67 -2.82 -15.08
CA ILE A 306 -6.75 -2.01 -15.61
C ILE A 306 -6.37 -0.55 -15.43
N SER A 307 -6.38 0.22 -16.51
CA SER A 307 -6.26 1.68 -16.48
C SER A 307 -7.54 2.32 -16.99
N PHE A 308 -7.92 3.44 -16.38
CA PHE A 308 -9.12 4.19 -16.74
C PHE A 308 -8.71 5.53 -17.34
N GLU A 309 -9.12 5.77 -18.57
CA GLU A 309 -8.70 6.93 -19.36
C GLU A 309 -9.86 7.89 -19.59
N ARG A 310 -9.52 9.18 -19.64
CA ARG A 310 -10.38 10.24 -20.12
C ARG A 310 -9.73 10.92 -21.31
N PHE A 311 -10.48 11.03 -22.41
CA PHE A 311 -10.07 11.70 -23.64
C PHE A 311 -10.27 13.22 -23.57
#